data_AF-A0A4S2FP66-F1
#
_entry.id   AF-A0A4S2FP66-F1
#
_cell.length_a   1.000
_cell.length_b   1.000
_cell.length_c   1.000
_cell.angle_alpha   90.00
_cell.angle_beta   90.00
_cell.angle_gamma   90.00
#
_symmetry.space_group_name_H-M   'P 1'
#
loop_
_entity.id
_entity.type
_entity.pdbx_description
1 polymer ?
#
loop_
_entity_poly.entity_id
_entity_poly.type
_entity_poly.pdbx_seq_one_letter_code
_entity_poly.pdbx_strand_id
1 'polypeptide(L)'
;MDNSIKIFKNDVFGEVRVAGTSEEPLFCLADVCNAVELSNPSSVKTRLNDEDLQLLDLHALNPDLYVNGNSFATFITESAFYDVLLFSSSKKVKPYRRWVTHEILPSIRKTGEYSVKKALPKTYLEALKELVVVVEANEMLSLENKSMKPKAEYFDNLVDRNLLTNIRDTAKQIGIKEKDFVNYLLENKYMYRDKKKQLRPYAEHVPSLFQIKDYENNGHTGQQVLLTPKGKETFRLLVG
;
A
#
# COMPACT_ATOMS: atom_id res chain seq x y z
N MET A 1 3.80 -18.89 0.27
CA MET A 1 4.15 -18.08 1.46
C MET A 1 5.48 -18.62 1.95
N ASP A 2 6.56 -17.87 1.74
CA ASP A 2 7.91 -18.27 2.15
C ASP A 2 8.04 -18.15 3.67
N ASN A 3 7.56 -19.17 4.39
CA ASN A 3 7.64 -19.25 5.84
C ASN A 3 8.99 -19.83 6.32
N SER A 4 10.08 -19.50 5.62
CA SER A 4 11.43 -19.96 5.97
C SER A 4 12.04 -19.08 7.06
N ILE A 5 12.59 -19.68 8.12
CA ILE A 5 13.34 -18.96 9.14
C ILE A 5 14.67 -18.45 8.56
N LYS A 6 14.94 -17.15 8.73
CA LYS A 6 16.21 -16.51 8.37
C LYS A 6 16.96 -16.09 9.62
N ILE A 7 18.29 -16.12 9.59
CA ILE A 7 19.13 -15.62 10.69
C ILE A 7 19.46 -14.16 10.39
N PHE A 8 18.97 -13.25 11.23
CA PHE A 8 19.36 -11.86 11.23
C PHE A 8 20.65 -11.70 12.03
N LYS A 9 21.73 -11.27 11.36
CA LYS A 9 23.01 -10.99 12.00
C LYS A 9 23.17 -9.48 12.18
N ASN A 10 23.47 -9.08 13.41
CA ASN A 10 23.72 -7.68 13.73
C ASN A 10 24.91 -7.57 14.69
N ASP A 11 25.79 -6.59 14.47
CA ASP A 11 27.00 -6.40 15.29
C ASP A 11 26.68 -6.09 16.77
N VAL A 12 25.49 -5.53 17.05
CA VAL A 12 25.04 -5.15 18.39
C VAL A 12 24.21 -6.25 19.05
N PHE A 13 23.37 -6.94 18.26
CA PHE A 13 22.37 -7.90 18.77
C PHE A 13 22.73 -9.37 18.51
N GLY A 14 23.85 -9.65 17.85
CA GLY A 14 24.26 -11.01 17.52
C GLY A 14 23.36 -11.66 16.47
N GLU A 15 23.09 -12.95 16.63
CA GLU A 15 22.28 -13.74 15.71
C GLU A 15 20.88 -13.95 16.27
N VAL A 16 19.86 -13.45 15.58
CA VAL A 16 18.44 -13.56 15.95
C VAL A 16 17.70 -14.30 14.84
N ARG A 17 16.95 -15.36 15.19
CA ARG A 17 16.06 -16.03 14.23
C ARG A 17 14.86 -15.16 13.93
N VAL A 18 14.58 -14.98 12.64
CA VAL A 18 13.46 -14.19 12.11
C VAL A 18 12.60 -15.07 11.20
N ALA A 19 11.30 -15.05 11.42
CA ALA A 19 10.29 -15.66 10.57
C ALA A 19 9.40 -14.58 9.93
N GLY A 20 8.53 -14.97 9.00
CA GLY A 20 7.59 -14.06 8.35
C GLY A 20 8.14 -13.40 7.09
N THR A 21 7.50 -12.30 6.67
CA THR A 21 7.84 -11.56 5.45
C THR A 21 8.78 -10.40 5.77
N SER A 22 9.30 -9.73 4.74
CA SER A 22 10.11 -8.52 4.95
C SER A 22 9.28 -7.34 5.46
N GLU A 23 7.97 -7.33 5.24
CA GLU A 23 7.07 -6.26 5.69
C GLU A 23 6.55 -6.53 7.11
N GLU A 24 6.36 -7.80 7.46
CA GLU A 24 5.90 -8.24 8.77
C GLU A 24 6.89 -9.26 9.37
N PRO A 25 8.05 -8.80 9.86
CA PRO A 25 9.04 -9.68 10.45
C PRO A 25 8.65 -10.11 11.87
N LEU A 26 8.90 -11.38 12.18
CA LEU A 26 8.69 -11.98 13.49
C LEU A 26 10.02 -12.42 14.09
N PHE A 27 10.36 -11.97 15.29
CA PHE A 27 11.66 -12.22 15.94
C PHE A 27 11.55 -13.27 17.02
N CYS A 28 12.49 -14.21 17.12
CA CYS A 28 12.47 -15.22 18.18
C CYS A 28 12.78 -14.58 19.55
N LEU A 29 11.83 -14.65 20.49
CA LEU A 29 11.94 -14.00 21.80
C LEU A 29 13.16 -14.49 22.60
N ALA A 30 13.46 -15.79 22.54
CA ALA A 30 14.58 -16.38 23.26
C ALA A 30 15.92 -15.80 22.80
N ASP A 31 16.10 -15.65 21.49
CA ASP A 31 17.32 -15.09 20.91
C ASP A 31 17.46 -13.60 21.25
N VAL A 32 16.35 -12.86 21.18
CA VAL A 32 16.31 -11.45 21.58
C VAL A 32 16.69 -11.28 23.05
N CYS A 33 16.10 -12.08 23.95
CA CYS A 33 16.45 -12.05 25.37
C CYS A 33 17.93 -12.38 25.61
N ASN A 34 18.48 -13.37 24.92
CA ASN A 34 19.91 -13.70 24.99
C ASN A 34 20.80 -12.55 24.49
N ALA A 35 20.42 -11.92 23.37
CA ALA A 35 21.13 -10.78 22.79
C ALA A 35 21.21 -9.60 23.76
N VAL A 36 20.12 -9.34 24.49
CA VAL A 36 20.02 -8.23 25.45
C VAL A 36 20.32 -8.64 26.90
N GLU A 37 20.87 -9.83 27.11
CA GLU A 37 21.28 -10.35 28.43
C GLU A 37 20.12 -10.40 29.46
N LEU A 38 18.90 -10.63 28.98
CA LEU A 38 17.74 -10.89 29.82
C LEU A 38 17.62 -12.40 30.09
N SER A 39 17.70 -12.77 31.37
CA SER A 39 17.76 -14.17 31.80
C SER A 39 16.44 -14.92 31.77
N ASN A 40 15.29 -14.23 31.74
CA ASN A 40 13.97 -14.86 31.81
C ASN A 40 13.02 -14.39 30.69
N PRO A 41 12.99 -15.08 29.53
CA PRO A 41 12.06 -14.81 28.45
C PRO A 41 10.58 -14.88 28.87
N SER A 42 10.24 -15.76 29.82
CA SER A 42 8.86 -15.90 30.31
C SER A 42 8.39 -14.65 31.06
N SER A 43 9.28 -14.00 31.81
CA SER A 43 8.98 -12.71 32.46
C SER A 43 8.84 -11.57 31.45
N VAL A 44 9.54 -11.65 30.31
CA VAL A 44 9.38 -10.67 29.24
C VAL A 44 8.03 -10.87 28.54
N LYS A 45 7.65 -12.13 28.31
CA LYS A 45 6.36 -12.49 27.71
C LYS A 45 5.17 -11.91 28.47
N THR A 46 5.18 -11.95 29.80
CA THR A 46 4.08 -11.41 30.63
C THR A 46 3.91 -9.89 30.57
N ARG A 47 4.89 -9.17 30.03
CA ARG A 47 4.86 -7.71 29.90
C ARG A 47 4.36 -7.27 28.52
N LEU A 48 4.49 -8.14 27.52
CA LEU A 48 4.10 -7.87 26.14
C LEU A 48 2.60 -8.11 25.95
N ASN A 49 2.01 -7.44 24.96
CA ASN A 49 0.62 -7.66 24.60
C ASN A 49 0.47 -9.03 23.93
N ASP A 50 -0.67 -9.71 24.17
CA ASP A 50 -0.94 -11.01 23.58
C ASP A 50 -0.98 -10.98 22.04
N GLU A 51 -1.36 -9.84 21.44
CA GLU A 51 -1.38 -9.63 19.98
C GLU A 51 0.01 -9.66 19.35
N ASP A 52 1.04 -9.31 20.13
CA ASP A 52 2.42 -9.27 19.67
C ASP A 52 3.14 -10.62 19.84
N LEU A 53 2.48 -11.62 20.43
CA LEU A 53 3.06 -12.92 20.76
C LEU A 53 2.52 -14.00 19.81
N GLN A 54 3.41 -14.65 19.06
CA GLN A 54 3.06 -15.76 18.18
C GLN A 54 3.81 -17.02 18.57
N LEU A 55 3.10 -18.12 18.78
CA LEU A 55 3.73 -19.42 19.00
C LEU A 55 3.89 -20.13 17.66
N LEU A 56 5.12 -20.35 17.24
CA LEU A 56 5.43 -20.99 15.96
C LEU A 56 6.14 -22.33 16.19
N ASP A 57 5.80 -23.31 15.36
CA ASP A 57 6.48 -24.60 15.31
C ASP A 57 7.71 -24.50 14.40
N LEU A 58 8.90 -24.62 15.00
CA LEU A 58 10.18 -24.55 14.30
C LEU A 58 10.34 -25.68 13.28
N HIS A 59 9.75 -26.85 13.53
CA HIS A 59 9.86 -28.00 12.63
C HIS A 59 9.05 -27.79 11.35
N ALA A 60 7.87 -27.15 11.48
CA ALA A 60 7.03 -26.81 10.33
C ALA A 60 7.65 -25.71 9.45
N LEU A 61 8.41 -24.79 10.05
CA LEU A 61 9.03 -23.67 9.35
C LEU A 61 10.40 -24.03 8.73
N ASN A 62 11.07 -25.05 9.26
CA ASN A 62 12.33 -25.54 8.72
C ASN A 62 12.51 -27.05 9.02
N PRO A 63 12.03 -27.94 8.12
CA PRO A 63 12.05 -29.39 8.33
C PRO A 63 13.45 -29.97 8.53
N ASP A 64 14.47 -29.32 7.95
CA ASP A 64 15.87 -29.71 8.02
C ASP A 64 16.56 -29.24 9.32
N LEU A 65 15.88 -28.40 10.13
CA LEU A 65 16.40 -27.94 11.40
C LEU A 65 16.24 -29.05 12.45
N TYR A 66 17.36 -29.65 12.86
CA TYR A 66 17.36 -30.61 13.97
C TYR A 66 17.09 -29.87 15.29
N VAL A 67 15.83 -29.92 15.74
CA VAL A 67 15.42 -29.38 17.04
C VAL A 67 15.34 -30.52 18.04
N ASN A 68 16.24 -30.54 19.03
CA ASN A 68 16.16 -31.49 20.14
C ASN A 68 15.26 -30.90 21.25
N GLY A 69 14.12 -31.53 21.52
CA GLY A 69 13.16 -31.08 22.55
C GLY A 69 11.92 -30.39 21.98
N ASN A 70 11.41 -29.39 22.69
CA ASN A 70 10.18 -28.68 22.29
C ASN A 70 10.40 -27.89 20.99
N SER A 71 9.65 -28.23 19.93
CA SER A 71 9.73 -27.57 18.63
C SER A 71 9.04 -26.20 18.59
N PHE A 72 8.24 -25.87 19.60
CA PHE A 72 7.55 -24.58 19.67
C PHE A 72 8.45 -23.49 20.24
N ALA A 73 8.54 -22.37 19.53
CA ALA A 73 9.20 -21.15 19.99
C ALA A 73 8.22 -19.97 19.96
N THR A 74 8.35 -19.07 20.94
CA THR A 74 7.61 -17.81 20.93
C THR A 74 8.36 -16.80 20.07
N PHE A 75 7.67 -16.27 19.07
CA PHE A 75 8.09 -15.16 18.24
C PHE A 75 7.32 -13.90 18.62
N ILE A 76 7.94 -12.75 18.41
CA ILE A 76 7.39 -11.44 18.70
C ILE A 76 7.36 -10.56 17.46
N THR A 77 6.37 -9.68 17.36
CA THR A 77 6.30 -8.65 16.32
C THR A 77 7.45 -7.65 16.44
N GLU A 78 7.67 -6.86 15.39
CA GLU A 78 8.63 -5.76 15.41
C GLU A 78 8.32 -4.73 16.52
N SER A 79 7.05 -4.46 16.79
CA SER A 79 6.61 -3.58 17.88
C SER A 79 7.11 -4.08 19.24
N ALA A 80 6.82 -5.34 19.57
CA ALA A 80 7.28 -5.96 20.81
C ALA A 80 8.80 -6.11 20.87
N PHE A 81 9.46 -6.34 19.73
CA PHE A 81 10.92 -6.34 19.65
C PHE A 81 11.50 -4.99 20.12
N TYR A 82 11.00 -3.88 19.60
CA TYR A 82 11.45 -2.55 20.03
C TYR A 82 11.10 -2.24 21.48
N ASP A 83 9.94 -2.68 21.97
CA ASP A 83 9.59 -2.58 23.38
C ASP A 83 10.67 -3.26 24.26
N VAL A 84 11.01 -4.52 23.97
CA VAL A 84 12.07 -5.24 24.71
C VAL A 84 13.40 -4.48 24.69
N LEU A 85 13.80 -3.93 23.54
CA LEU A 85 15.04 -3.16 23.42
C LEU A 85 15.01 -1.86 24.24
N LEU A 86 13.92 -1.10 24.19
CA LEU A 86 13.84 0.21 24.85
C LEU A 86 13.86 0.08 26.38
N PHE A 87 13.23 -0.96 26.93
CA PHE A 87 13.19 -1.22 28.37
C PHE A 87 14.40 -1.98 28.90
N SER A 88 15.22 -2.59 28.02
CA SER A 88 16.44 -3.28 28.46
C SER A 88 17.44 -2.32 29.13
N SER A 89 18.08 -2.80 30.19
CA SER A 89 19.17 -2.11 30.90
C SER A 89 20.56 -2.58 30.46
N SER A 90 20.66 -3.51 29.49
CA SER A 90 21.94 -4.05 29.04
C SER A 90 22.82 -2.97 28.40
N LYS A 91 24.13 -3.07 28.67
CA LYS A 91 25.15 -2.19 28.10
C LYS A 91 25.21 -2.30 26.58
N LYS A 92 24.86 -3.45 26.00
CA LYS A 92 24.83 -3.66 24.53
C LYS A 92 23.76 -2.82 23.84
N VAL A 93 22.60 -2.67 24.47
CA VAL A 93 21.44 -1.95 23.90
C VAL A 93 21.51 -0.45 24.19
N LYS A 94 22.29 -0.03 25.20
CA LYS A 94 22.41 1.38 25.61
C LYS A 94 22.80 2.33 24.47
N PRO A 95 23.75 2.02 23.55
CA PRO A 95 24.04 2.84 22.39
C PRO A 95 22.85 2.98 21.45
N TYR A 96 22.16 1.87 21.15
CA TYR A 96 20.96 1.86 20.31
C TYR A 96 19.85 2.73 20.90
N ARG A 97 19.50 2.52 22.18
CA ARG A 97 18.50 3.34 22.87
C ARG A 97 18.87 4.81 22.89
N ARG A 98 20.15 5.13 23.10
CA ARG A 98 20.63 6.51 23.07
C ARG A 98 20.46 7.12 21.68
N TRP A 99 20.84 6.40 20.63
CA TRP A 99 20.67 6.83 19.25
C TRP A 99 19.19 7.09 18.90
N VAL A 100 18.30 6.15 19.21
CA VAL A 100 16.85 6.33 19.01
C VAL A 100 16.32 7.55 19.75
N THR A 101 16.68 7.72 21.02
CA THR A 101 16.14 8.81 21.87
C THR A 101 16.76 10.18 21.61
N HIS A 102 18.00 10.26 21.13
CA HIS A 102 18.69 11.53 20.90
C HIS A 102 18.63 12.00 19.45
N GLU A 103 18.51 11.08 18.50
CA GLU A 103 18.57 11.39 17.07
C GLU A 103 17.21 11.15 16.40
N ILE A 104 16.71 9.91 16.43
CA ILE A 104 15.52 9.51 15.69
C ILE A 104 14.27 10.23 16.21
N LEU A 105 13.91 10.02 17.48
CA LEU A 105 12.68 10.59 18.05
C LEU A 105 12.68 12.12 18.01
N PRO A 106 13.79 12.83 18.33
CA PRO A 106 13.85 14.28 18.16
C PRO A 106 13.77 14.74 16.71
N SER A 107 14.30 13.98 15.75
CA SER A 107 14.13 14.27 14.32
C SER A 107 12.66 14.19 13.93
N ILE A 108 12.01 13.05 14.19
CA ILE A 108 10.59 12.84 13.88
C ILE A 108 9.72 13.93 14.51
N ARG A 109 9.96 14.28 15.79
CA ARG A 109 9.20 15.35 16.46
C ARG A 109 9.35 16.71 15.78
N LYS A 110 10.52 17.01 15.19
CA LYS A 110 10.82 18.31 14.56
C LYS A 110 10.35 18.38 13.11
N THR A 111 10.57 17.33 12.33
CA THR A 111 10.36 17.32 10.88
C THR A 111 9.10 16.57 10.46
N GLY A 112 8.49 15.80 11.36
CA GLY A 112 7.38 14.89 11.03
C GLY A 112 7.84 13.56 10.40
N GLU A 113 9.13 13.42 10.11
CA GLU A 113 9.71 12.25 9.47
C GLU A 113 11.15 11.99 9.97
N TYR A 114 11.58 10.73 9.90
CA TYR A 114 13.00 10.38 10.00
C TYR A 114 13.50 10.08 8.59
N SER A 115 14.20 11.03 7.99
CA SER A 115 15.02 10.77 6.81
C SER A 115 16.43 10.49 7.28
N VAL A 116 16.99 9.34 6.84
CA VAL A 116 18.45 9.15 6.87
C VAL A 116 18.98 10.19 5.90
N LYS A 117 19.28 11.40 6.40
CA LYS A 117 19.93 12.43 5.61
C LYS A 117 21.20 11.78 5.09
N LYS A 118 21.28 11.57 3.77
CA LYS A 118 22.56 11.29 3.12
C LYS A 118 23.54 12.30 3.70
N ALA A 119 24.61 11.79 4.31
CA ALA A 119 25.61 12.64 4.94
C ALA A 119 25.94 13.76 3.96
N LEU A 120 25.85 15.01 4.41
CA LEU A 120 26.14 16.13 3.54
C LEU A 120 27.52 15.88 2.92
N PRO A 121 27.64 15.94 1.58
CA PRO A 121 28.88 15.65 0.89
C PRO A 121 29.98 16.52 1.50
N LYS A 122 31.05 15.87 1.96
CA LYS A 122 32.12 16.55 2.70
C LYS A 122 32.98 17.41 1.78
N THR A 123 32.87 17.16 0.47
CA THR A 123 33.60 17.87 -0.58
C THR A 123 32.65 18.40 -1.65
N TYR A 124 33.01 19.54 -2.25
CA TYR A 124 32.26 20.12 -3.37
C TYR A 124 32.12 19.16 -4.57
N LEU A 125 33.11 18.28 -4.78
CA LEU A 125 33.11 17.30 -5.87
C LEU A 125 32.03 16.22 -5.67
N GLU A 126 31.86 15.71 -4.46
CA GLU A 126 30.78 14.76 -4.14
C GLU A 126 29.41 15.42 -4.27
N ALA A 127 29.28 16.68 -3.82
CA ALA A 127 28.04 17.44 -3.93
C ALA A 127 27.61 17.63 -5.39
N LEU A 128 28.55 17.98 -6.27
CA LEU A 128 28.26 18.14 -7.69
C LEU A 128 27.82 16.83 -8.34
N LYS A 129 28.45 15.70 -7.99
CA LYS A 129 28.08 14.39 -8.54
C LYS A 129 26.67 13.98 -8.13
N GLU A 130 26.32 14.16 -6.86
CA GLU A 130 24.95 13.85 -6.41
C GLU A 130 23.91 14.77 -7.04
N LEU A 131 24.24 16.06 -7.22
CA LEU A 131 23.36 17.02 -7.89
C LEU A 131 23.12 16.63 -9.36
N VAL A 132 24.16 16.21 -10.09
CA VAL A 132 24.02 15.74 -11.48
C VAL A 132 23.04 14.59 -11.58
N VAL A 133 23.15 13.58 -10.71
CA VAL A 133 22.22 12.43 -10.70
C VAL A 133 20.77 12.87 -10.47
N VAL A 134 20.55 13.81 -9.54
CA VAL A 134 19.21 14.34 -9.26
C VAL A 134 18.67 15.13 -10.45
N VAL A 135 19.50 15.94 -11.10
CA VAL A 135 19.10 16.74 -12.27
C VAL A 135 18.76 15.83 -13.45
N GLU A 136 19.59 14.82 -13.74
CA GLU A 136 19.33 13.85 -14.81
C GLU A 136 18.02 13.09 -14.58
N ALA A 137 17.78 12.62 -13.35
CA ALA A 137 16.52 11.94 -13.00
C ALA A 137 15.31 12.86 -13.18
N ASN A 138 15.41 14.13 -12.77
CA ASN A 138 14.35 15.12 -12.94
C ASN A 138 14.10 15.47 -14.40
N GLU A 139 15.15 15.54 -15.23
CA GLU A 139 15.01 15.77 -16.66
C GLU A 139 14.32 14.58 -17.35
N MET A 140 14.69 13.35 -17.00
CA MET A 140 14.00 12.16 -17.52
C MET A 140 12.52 12.15 -17.13
N LEU A 141 12.20 12.41 -15.87
CA LEU A 141 10.81 12.53 -15.41
C LEU A 141 10.07 13.69 -16.10
N SER A 142 10.75 14.81 -16.37
CA SER A 142 10.15 15.93 -17.10
C SER A 142 9.87 15.57 -18.56
N LEU A 143 10.76 14.84 -19.22
CA LEU A 143 10.58 14.35 -20.59
C LEU A 143 9.41 13.36 -20.68
N GLU A 144 9.34 12.42 -19.72
CA GLU A 144 8.23 11.47 -19.64
C GLU A 144 6.90 12.20 -19.44
N ASN A 145 6.85 13.14 -18.49
CA ASN A 145 5.68 14.00 -18.27
C ASN A 145 5.30 14.80 -19.51
N LYS A 146 6.26 15.37 -20.25
CA LYS A 146 6.01 16.08 -21.51
C LYS A 146 5.44 15.15 -22.58
N SER A 147 5.79 13.88 -22.60
CA SER A 147 5.23 12.89 -23.54
C SER A 147 3.82 12.43 -23.15
N MET A 148 3.53 12.36 -21.84
CA MET A 148 2.23 11.97 -21.30
C MET A 148 1.21 13.10 -21.33
N LYS A 149 1.65 14.35 -21.16
CA LYS A 149 0.81 15.55 -21.17
C LYS A 149 -0.07 15.70 -22.42
N PRO A 150 0.41 15.52 -23.67
CA PRO A 150 -0.46 15.59 -24.84
C PRO A 150 -1.47 14.43 -24.90
N LYS A 151 -1.16 13.26 -24.32
CA LYS A 151 -2.12 12.15 -24.22
C LYS A 151 -3.22 12.45 -23.20
N ALA A 152 -2.86 13.06 -22.08
CA ALA A 152 -3.81 13.53 -21.07
C ALA A 152 -4.66 14.70 -21.62
N GLU A 153 -4.04 15.70 -22.25
CA GLU A 153 -4.75 16.82 -22.88
C GLU A 153 -5.64 16.36 -24.04
N TYR A 154 -5.25 15.35 -24.82
CA TYR A 154 -6.12 14.75 -25.83
C TYR A 154 -7.37 14.12 -25.20
N PHE A 155 -7.20 13.43 -24.06
CA PHE A 155 -8.29 12.85 -23.30
C PHE A 155 -9.22 13.94 -22.73
N ASP A 156 -8.65 14.99 -22.12
CA ASP A 156 -9.41 16.10 -21.55
C ASP A 156 -10.17 16.89 -22.62
N ASN A 157 -9.54 17.18 -23.77
CA ASN A 157 -10.18 17.85 -24.90
C ASN A 157 -11.30 17.02 -25.55
N LEU A 158 -11.21 15.68 -25.51
CA LEU A 158 -12.30 14.79 -25.92
C LEU A 158 -13.42 14.75 -24.89
N VAL A 159 -13.09 14.85 -23.60
CA VAL A 159 -14.08 14.85 -22.51
C VAL A 159 -14.88 16.16 -22.48
N ASP A 160 -14.26 17.30 -22.81
CA ASP A 160 -14.84 18.65 -22.73
C ASP A 160 -15.81 19.03 -23.86
N ARG A 161 -15.77 18.33 -24.99
CA ARG A 161 -16.90 18.38 -25.92
C ARG A 161 -18.00 17.57 -25.27
N ASN A 162 -19.13 18.20 -24.93
CA ASN A 162 -20.34 17.68 -24.29
C ASN A 162 -20.91 16.39 -24.93
N LEU A 163 -20.12 15.31 -24.97
CA LEU A 163 -20.29 14.05 -25.71
C LEU A 163 -21.02 13.02 -24.84
N LEU A 164 -22.00 13.51 -24.10
CA LEU A 164 -22.91 12.66 -23.35
C LEU A 164 -23.73 11.83 -24.34
N THR A 165 -23.66 10.52 -24.21
CA THR A 165 -24.43 9.58 -25.04
C THR A 165 -25.35 8.76 -24.16
N ASN A 166 -26.50 8.38 -24.70
CA ASN A 166 -27.38 7.45 -23.98
C ASN A 166 -26.77 6.03 -23.97
N ILE A 167 -27.33 5.14 -23.15
CA ILE A 167 -26.85 3.76 -22.97
C ILE A 167 -26.83 3.00 -24.31
N ARG A 168 -27.87 3.19 -25.14
CA ARG A 168 -28.01 2.53 -26.45
C ARG A 168 -26.90 2.93 -27.41
N ASP A 169 -26.67 4.22 -27.57
CA ASP A 169 -25.67 4.75 -28.49
C ASP A 169 -24.26 4.39 -28.02
N THR A 170 -24.05 4.36 -26.70
CA THR A 170 -22.79 3.88 -26.12
C THR A 170 -22.55 2.39 -26.41
N ALA A 171 -23.56 1.54 -26.25
CA ALA A 171 -23.45 0.12 -26.57
C ALA A 171 -23.08 -0.10 -28.06
N LYS A 172 -23.72 0.66 -28.96
CA LYS A 172 -23.37 0.64 -30.40
C LYS A 172 -21.94 1.11 -30.68
N GLN A 173 -21.48 2.15 -30.00
CA GLN A 173 -20.12 2.67 -30.16
C GLN A 173 -19.05 1.67 -29.71
N ILE A 174 -19.31 0.92 -28.63
CA ILE A 174 -18.39 -0.11 -28.12
C ILE A 174 -18.50 -1.42 -28.94
N GLY A 175 -19.59 -1.62 -29.68
CA GLY A 175 -19.80 -2.80 -30.54
C GLY A 175 -20.49 -3.98 -29.85
N ILE A 176 -21.22 -3.72 -28.76
CA ILE A 176 -21.90 -4.73 -27.94
C ILE A 176 -23.42 -4.54 -28.04
N LYS A 177 -24.19 -5.63 -27.90
CA LYS A 177 -25.65 -5.55 -27.85
C LYS A 177 -26.10 -4.76 -26.61
N GLU A 178 -27.05 -3.84 -26.78
CA GLU A 178 -27.57 -2.98 -25.70
C GLU A 178 -27.99 -3.80 -24.45
N LYS A 179 -28.62 -4.96 -24.65
CA LYS A 179 -29.06 -5.83 -23.55
C LYS A 179 -27.91 -6.39 -22.73
N ASP A 180 -26.84 -6.83 -23.39
CA ASP A 180 -25.68 -7.42 -22.74
C ASP A 180 -24.90 -6.34 -21.97
N PHE A 181 -24.80 -5.14 -22.56
CA PHE A 181 -24.22 -3.99 -21.89
C PHE A 181 -25.01 -3.57 -20.64
N VAL A 182 -26.35 -3.52 -20.73
CA VAL A 182 -27.20 -3.23 -19.56
C VAL A 182 -27.05 -4.30 -18.47
N ASN A 183 -26.98 -5.59 -18.84
CA ASN A 183 -26.78 -6.66 -17.87
C ASN A 183 -25.43 -6.51 -17.17
N TYR A 184 -24.35 -6.25 -17.91
CA TYR A 184 -23.03 -5.98 -17.35
C TYR A 184 -23.04 -4.83 -16.34
N LEU A 185 -23.72 -3.73 -16.66
CA LEU A 185 -23.84 -2.58 -15.75
C LEU A 185 -24.64 -2.90 -14.48
N LEU A 186 -25.63 -3.79 -14.57
CA LEU A 186 -26.43 -4.23 -13.41
C LEU A 186 -25.65 -5.22 -12.53
N GLU A 187 -24.97 -6.19 -13.14
CA GLU A 187 -24.20 -7.23 -12.45
C GLU A 187 -23.03 -6.63 -11.66
N ASN A 188 -22.32 -5.67 -12.27
CA ASN A 188 -21.19 -4.99 -11.65
C ASN A 188 -21.59 -3.79 -10.79
N LYS A 189 -22.88 -3.62 -10.50
CA LYS A 189 -23.42 -2.54 -9.64
C LYS A 189 -23.07 -1.13 -10.11
N TYR A 190 -22.90 -0.90 -11.41
CA TYR A 190 -22.80 0.46 -11.96
C TYR A 190 -24.17 1.14 -12.03
N MET A 191 -25.21 0.35 -12.27
CA MET A 191 -26.61 0.78 -12.32
C MET A 191 -27.52 -0.19 -11.56
N TYR A 192 -28.72 0.27 -11.25
CA TYR A 192 -29.80 -0.53 -10.69
C TYR A 192 -31.13 -0.16 -11.36
N ARG A 193 -32.18 -0.97 -11.09
CA ARG A 193 -33.55 -0.66 -11.49
C ARG A 193 -34.34 -0.12 -10.30
N ASP A 194 -34.91 1.07 -10.45
CA ASP A 194 -35.78 1.67 -9.43
C ASP A 194 -37.17 0.98 -9.39
N LYS A 195 -38.03 1.35 -8.44
CA LYS A 195 -39.42 0.87 -8.27
C LYS A 195 -40.24 0.97 -9.56
N LYS A 196 -39.96 1.98 -10.41
CA LYS A 196 -40.57 2.16 -11.73
C LYS A 196 -39.90 1.34 -12.86
N LYS A 197 -39.02 0.40 -12.52
CA LYS A 197 -38.17 -0.41 -13.44
C LYS A 197 -37.23 0.40 -14.36
N GLN A 198 -37.06 1.69 -14.09
CA GLN A 198 -36.14 2.58 -14.81
C GLN A 198 -34.70 2.32 -14.36
N LEU A 199 -33.75 2.36 -15.31
CA LEU A 199 -32.33 2.23 -15.03
C LEU A 199 -31.80 3.53 -14.41
N ARG A 200 -31.16 3.44 -13.25
CA ARG A 200 -30.54 4.56 -12.53
C ARG A 200 -29.11 4.18 -12.13
N PRO A 201 -28.14 5.10 -12.26
CA PRO A 201 -26.78 4.85 -11.80
C PRO A 201 -26.72 4.93 -10.26
N TYR A 202 -25.77 4.21 -9.66
CA TYR A 202 -25.45 4.44 -8.25
C TYR A 202 -24.79 5.80 -8.05
N ALA A 203 -25.04 6.42 -6.89
CA ALA A 203 -24.58 7.78 -6.59
C ALA A 203 -23.05 7.92 -6.67
N GLU A 204 -22.30 6.87 -6.32
CA GLU A 204 -20.83 6.83 -6.37
C GLU A 204 -20.25 6.99 -7.79
N HIS A 205 -21.05 6.68 -8.82
CA HIS A 205 -20.65 6.77 -10.23
C HIS A 205 -21.14 8.04 -10.92
N VAL A 206 -21.80 8.95 -10.19
CA VAL A 206 -22.29 10.24 -10.66
C VAL A 206 -21.50 11.36 -9.95
N PRO A 207 -20.93 12.36 -10.65
CA PRO A 207 -21.00 12.61 -12.10
C PRO A 207 -19.88 11.93 -12.91
N SER A 208 -19.10 11.02 -12.31
CA SER A 208 -17.84 10.55 -12.89
C SER A 208 -18.03 9.72 -14.16
N LEU A 209 -18.88 8.68 -14.13
CA LEU A 209 -19.16 7.79 -15.26
C LEU A 209 -20.51 8.08 -15.92
N PHE A 210 -21.46 8.61 -15.14
CA PHE A 210 -22.82 8.95 -15.59
C PHE A 210 -23.21 10.38 -15.21
N GLN A 211 -24.07 10.99 -16.01
CA GLN A 211 -24.72 12.26 -15.71
C GLN A 211 -26.23 12.14 -15.94
N ILE A 212 -27.02 12.69 -15.02
CA ILE A 212 -28.49 12.73 -15.14
C ILE A 212 -28.87 14.13 -15.62
N LYS A 213 -29.62 14.22 -16.72
CA LYS A 213 -30.15 15.47 -17.25
C LYS A 213 -31.66 15.39 -17.41
N ASP A 214 -32.34 16.50 -17.14
CA ASP A 214 -33.75 16.64 -17.46
C ASP A 214 -33.91 16.82 -18.98
N TYR A 215 -34.96 16.26 -19.56
CA TYR A 215 -35.33 16.43 -20.96
C TYR A 215 -36.81 16.77 -21.08
N GLU A 216 -37.12 17.53 -22.13
CA GLU A 216 -38.49 17.81 -22.56
C GLU A 216 -38.61 17.48 -24.04
N ASN A 217 -39.58 16.65 -24.41
CA ASN A 217 -39.85 16.33 -25.80
C ASN A 217 -41.36 16.21 -26.03
N ASN A 218 -41.90 16.99 -26.97
CA ASN A 218 -43.33 17.02 -27.29
C ASN A 218 -44.23 17.06 -26.04
N GLY A 219 -43.93 17.97 -25.10
CA GLY A 219 -44.69 18.17 -23.86
C GLY A 219 -44.50 17.11 -22.77
N HIS A 220 -43.62 16.12 -22.96
CA HIS A 220 -43.25 15.14 -21.94
C HIS A 220 -41.93 15.55 -21.29
N THR A 221 -41.94 15.71 -19.97
CA THR A 221 -40.74 16.00 -19.18
C THR A 221 -40.29 14.77 -18.40
N GLY A 222 -38.98 14.61 -18.24
CA GLY A 222 -38.41 13.50 -17.48
C GLY A 222 -36.91 13.62 -17.29
N GLN A 223 -36.33 12.59 -16.68
CA GLN A 223 -34.88 12.49 -16.48
C GLN A 223 -34.30 11.40 -17.36
N GLN A 224 -33.16 11.70 -17.99
CA GLN A 224 -32.38 10.77 -18.78
C GLN A 224 -30.99 10.59 -18.17
N VAL A 225 -30.54 9.33 -18.13
CA VAL A 225 -29.18 8.96 -17.75
C VAL A 225 -28.32 8.94 -19.02
N LEU A 226 -27.20 9.66 -18.98
CA LEU A 226 -26.22 9.74 -20.05
C LEU A 226 -24.85 9.31 -19.53
N LEU A 227 -24.01 8.75 -20.40
CA LEU A 227 -22.66 8.33 -20.08
C LEU A 227 -21.68 9.45 -20.38
N THR A 228 -20.76 9.69 -19.46
CA THR A 228 -19.66 10.65 -19.67
C THR A 228 -18.61 10.04 -20.60
N PRO A 229 -17.75 10.86 -21.22
CA PRO A 229 -16.61 10.36 -21.99
C PRO A 229 -15.72 9.41 -21.17
N LYS A 230 -15.50 9.71 -19.89
CA LYS A 230 -14.81 8.83 -18.94
C LYS A 230 -15.54 7.49 -18.76
N GLY A 231 -16.86 7.51 -18.60
CA GLY A 231 -17.69 6.31 -18.53
C GLY A 231 -17.56 5.45 -19.78
N LYS A 232 -17.65 6.04 -20.97
CA LYS A 232 -17.51 5.33 -22.25
C LYS A 232 -16.18 4.60 -22.37
N GLU A 233 -15.06 5.27 -22.12
CA GLU A 233 -13.73 4.66 -22.22
C GLU A 233 -13.52 3.59 -21.16
N THR A 234 -14.02 3.82 -19.94
CA THR A 234 -13.97 2.81 -18.86
C THR A 234 -14.70 1.54 -19.29
N PHE A 235 -15.92 1.66 -19.82
CA PHE A 235 -16.69 0.49 -20.26
C PHE A 235 -16.16 -0.11 -21.56
N ARG A 236 -15.54 0.68 -22.43
CA ARG A 236 -14.85 0.17 -23.62
C ARG A 236 -13.69 -0.76 -23.23
N LEU A 237 -12.92 -0.41 -22.20
CA LEU A 237 -11.80 -1.23 -21.71
C LEU A 237 -12.26 -2.46 -20.91
N LEU A 238 -13.40 -2.38 -20.25
CA LEU A 238 -13.88 -3.46 -19.38
C LEU A 238 -14.76 -4.49 -20.10
N VAL A 239 -15.43 -4.10 -21.19
CA VAL A 239 -16.38 -4.96 -21.90
C VAL A 239 -15.93 -5.28 -23.34
N GLY A 240 -15.04 -4.46 -23.92
CA GLY A 240 -14.41 -4.72 -25.23
C GLY A 240 -13.18 -5.59 -25.11
#